data_AF-A0A965JFG9-F1
#
_entry.id   AF-A0A965JFG9-F1
#
_cell.length_a   1.000
_cell.length_b   1.000
_cell.length_c   1.000
_cell.angle_alpha   90.00
_cell.angle_beta   90.00
_cell.angle_gamma   90.00
#
_symmetry.space_group_name_H-M   'P 1'
#
loop_
_entity.id
_entity.type
_entity.pdbx_description
1 polymer ?
#
loop_
_entity_poly.entity_id
_entity_poly.type
_entity_poly.pdbx_seq_one_letter_code
_entity_poly.pdbx_strand_id
1 'polypeptide(L)'
;DPASQQQVREEFIEIIARQHQIPLDRFAEVGLSIPQGADAVSRNLYAASETIFDTIIGRPWPLMRFVARWLKRHVPRNRSRAAFINGDAGQFMFEGNRVTGLIDFEMSAFGDPAAELAGMRLRDTSEPLGNLSALYDFYEKLSGDRITKQLIEYHTAGFCGVNGFMLWPLAFSSTREQDYMAYMQFAVATSRWCFKAMAEHGGITLSDPPTPVATPMGFEHAGRHLVRQIRDLPAANTNADYARESAAALAQYQLRWLTYGASVLADDLDDCQRLTGKRPNGQDDMMQHLESYVVHADAREDARLIQHFHNWLRRQDFLLTGCGPASSFVGLDLQVIPAR
;
A
#
# COMPACT_ATOMS: atom_id res chain seq x y z
N ASP A 1 -13.81 -21.74 -16.96
CA ASP A 1 -12.85 -22.45 -17.82
C ASP A 1 -11.52 -21.68 -17.81
N PRO A 2 -10.40 -22.29 -17.40
CA PRO A 2 -9.11 -21.60 -17.30
C PRO A 2 -8.61 -21.00 -18.63
N ALA A 3 -8.88 -21.64 -19.76
CA ALA A 3 -8.48 -21.13 -21.07
C ALA A 3 -9.26 -19.84 -21.42
N SER A 4 -10.58 -19.85 -21.18
CA SER A 4 -11.42 -18.65 -21.34
C SER A 4 -10.98 -17.49 -20.44
N GLN A 5 -10.62 -17.76 -19.17
CA GLN A 5 -10.10 -16.73 -18.27
C GLN A 5 -8.78 -16.14 -18.75
N GLN A 6 -7.89 -16.99 -19.27
CA GLN A 6 -6.62 -16.51 -19.83
C GLN A 6 -6.84 -15.60 -21.04
N GLN A 7 -7.76 -15.97 -21.93
CA GLN A 7 -8.09 -15.14 -23.10
C GLN A 7 -8.63 -13.76 -22.71
N VAL A 8 -9.51 -13.69 -21.70
CA VAL A 8 -10.03 -12.41 -21.19
C VAL A 8 -8.90 -11.53 -20.63
N ARG A 9 -7.96 -12.12 -19.88
CA ARG A 9 -6.81 -11.39 -19.34
C ARG A 9 -5.87 -10.89 -20.43
N GLU A 10 -5.65 -11.68 -21.47
CA GLU A 10 -4.85 -11.27 -22.62
C GLU A 10 -5.53 -10.14 -23.39
N GLU A 11 -6.84 -10.22 -23.68
CA GLU A 11 -7.56 -9.11 -24.33
C GLU A 11 -7.56 -7.84 -23.47
N PHE A 12 -7.62 -7.97 -22.13
CA PHE A 12 -7.45 -6.84 -21.22
C PHE A 12 -6.06 -6.18 -21.36
N ILE A 13 -4.99 -6.97 -21.45
CA ILE A 13 -3.63 -6.44 -21.69
C ILE A 13 -3.49 -5.82 -23.08
N GLU A 14 -4.14 -6.38 -24.11
CA GLU A 14 -4.20 -5.76 -25.45
C GLU A 14 -4.88 -4.37 -25.39
N ILE A 15 -5.95 -4.23 -24.61
CA ILE A 15 -6.61 -2.95 -24.39
C ILE A 15 -5.66 -1.97 -23.69
N ILE A 16 -4.98 -2.37 -22.60
CA ILE A 16 -4.01 -1.52 -21.90
C ILE A 16 -2.89 -1.08 -22.85
N ALA A 17 -2.34 -2.00 -23.65
CA ALA A 17 -1.29 -1.69 -24.62
C ALA A 17 -1.76 -0.64 -25.65
N ARG A 18 -2.99 -0.73 -26.14
CA ARG A 18 -3.59 0.29 -27.03
C ARG A 18 -3.82 1.62 -26.30
N GLN A 19 -4.32 1.57 -25.06
CA GLN A 19 -4.55 2.75 -24.22
C GLN A 19 -3.26 3.56 -24.05
N HIS A 20 -2.15 2.88 -23.77
CA HIS A 20 -0.84 3.52 -23.60
C HIS A 20 -0.22 4.14 -24.87
N GLN A 21 -0.86 3.93 -26.04
CA GLN A 21 -0.48 4.51 -27.32
C GLN A 21 -1.40 5.65 -27.76
N ILE A 22 -2.44 5.99 -26.97
CA ILE A 22 -3.32 7.11 -27.29
C ILE A 22 -2.49 8.40 -27.32
N PRO A 23 -2.52 9.18 -28.42
CA PRO A 23 -1.84 10.47 -28.49
C PRO A 23 -2.31 11.45 -27.42
N LEU A 24 -1.35 12.01 -26.66
CA LEU A 24 -1.66 12.88 -25.52
C LEU A 24 -1.99 14.33 -25.90
N ASP A 25 -1.70 14.73 -27.14
CA ASP A 25 -2.03 16.04 -27.71
C ASP A 25 -3.54 16.33 -27.63
N ARG A 26 -4.39 15.32 -27.84
CA ARG A 26 -5.86 15.45 -27.71
C ARG A 26 -6.33 15.81 -26.31
N PHE A 27 -5.62 15.36 -25.28
CA PHE A 27 -5.92 15.73 -23.89
C PHE A 27 -5.44 17.15 -23.59
N ALA A 28 -4.31 17.55 -24.16
CA ALA A 28 -3.82 18.93 -24.06
C ALA A 28 -4.78 19.94 -24.74
N GLU A 29 -5.40 19.56 -25.86
CA GLU A 29 -6.42 20.37 -26.56
C GLU A 29 -7.62 20.74 -25.67
N VAL A 30 -7.96 19.88 -24.69
CA VAL A 30 -9.06 20.12 -23.72
C VAL A 30 -8.56 20.66 -22.38
N GLY A 31 -7.29 21.10 -22.31
CA GLY A 31 -6.72 21.80 -21.16
C GLY A 31 -6.10 20.91 -20.08
N LEU A 32 -5.88 19.62 -20.34
CA LEU A 32 -5.21 18.74 -19.39
C LEU A 32 -3.69 18.87 -19.46
N SER A 33 -3.04 18.98 -18.31
CA SER A 33 -1.59 19.13 -18.20
C SER A 33 -0.87 17.80 -18.40
N ILE A 34 0.02 17.72 -19.39
CA ILE A 34 0.83 16.53 -19.67
C ILE A 34 2.19 16.65 -18.97
N PRO A 35 2.56 15.72 -18.06
CA PRO A 35 3.83 15.78 -17.34
C PRO A 35 5.00 15.62 -18.30
N GLN A 36 6.09 16.38 -18.04
CA GLN A 36 7.29 16.38 -18.87
C GLN A 36 8.52 16.02 -18.03
N GLY A 37 9.38 15.18 -18.60
CA GLY A 37 10.60 14.70 -17.95
C GLY A 37 10.36 13.57 -16.94
N ALA A 38 11.42 12.85 -16.63
CA ALA A 38 11.34 11.59 -15.86
C ALA A 38 10.68 11.75 -14.48
N ASP A 39 10.98 12.83 -13.74
CA ASP A 39 10.41 13.03 -12.39
C ASP A 39 8.89 13.24 -12.45
N ALA A 40 8.43 14.16 -13.31
CA ALA A 40 7.00 14.44 -13.44
C ALA A 40 6.26 13.20 -13.95
N VAL A 41 6.78 12.50 -14.96
CA VAL A 41 6.13 11.31 -15.54
C VAL A 41 6.04 10.17 -14.53
N SER A 42 7.13 9.87 -13.81
CA SER A 42 7.16 8.73 -12.88
C SER A 42 6.40 8.99 -11.57
N ARG A 43 6.21 10.25 -11.16
CA ARG A 43 5.58 10.60 -9.88
C ARG A 43 4.17 11.19 -10.00
N ASN A 44 3.68 11.50 -11.21
CA ASN A 44 2.40 12.21 -11.39
C ASN A 44 1.23 11.54 -10.67
N LEU A 45 1.15 10.20 -10.72
CA LEU A 45 0.08 9.42 -10.07
C LEU A 45 0.11 9.53 -8.54
N TYR A 46 1.25 9.86 -7.93
CA TYR A 46 1.45 9.80 -6.48
C TYR A 46 1.59 11.18 -5.82
N ALA A 47 2.07 12.18 -6.57
CA ALA A 47 2.48 13.48 -6.05
C ALA A 47 1.33 14.29 -5.41
N ALA A 48 0.10 14.13 -5.92
CA ALA A 48 -1.08 14.77 -5.32
C ALA A 48 -1.33 14.25 -3.90
N SER A 49 -1.24 12.93 -3.70
CA SER A 49 -1.44 12.30 -2.39
C SER A 49 -0.35 12.69 -1.39
N GLU A 50 0.90 12.86 -1.84
CA GLU A 50 1.98 13.43 -1.01
C GLU A 50 1.60 14.81 -0.47
N THR A 51 1.04 15.68 -1.33
CA THR A 51 0.63 17.04 -0.96
C THR A 51 -0.57 17.02 -0.01
N ILE A 52 -1.58 16.18 -0.29
CA ILE A 52 -2.76 16.02 0.58
C ILE A 52 -2.33 15.55 1.96
N PHE A 53 -1.47 14.54 2.04
CA PHE A 53 -0.97 14.00 3.29
C PHE A 53 -0.38 15.08 4.21
N ASP A 54 0.46 15.96 3.66
CA ASP A 54 1.07 17.06 4.41
C ASP A 54 0.04 18.03 5.01
N THR A 55 -1.15 18.15 4.40
CA THR A 55 -2.24 19.00 4.91
C THR A 55 -3.10 18.31 5.98
N ILE A 56 -3.23 16.98 5.95
CA ILE A 56 -4.19 16.25 6.79
C ILE A 56 -3.56 15.46 7.94
N ILE A 57 -2.28 15.09 7.88
CA ILE A 57 -1.66 14.23 8.90
C ILE A 57 -1.58 14.90 10.27
N GLY A 58 -1.35 16.22 10.31
CA GLY A 58 -1.36 17.04 11.53
C GLY A 58 -0.32 16.70 12.60
N ARG A 59 0.56 15.70 12.37
CA ARG A 59 1.55 15.21 13.33
C ARG A 59 2.77 14.55 12.65
N PRO A 60 3.90 14.36 13.36
CA PRO A 60 5.04 13.61 12.83
C PRO A 60 4.62 12.20 12.41
N TRP A 61 4.95 11.82 11.18
CA TRP A 61 4.62 10.52 10.62
C TRP A 61 5.70 10.08 9.62
N PRO A 62 6.84 9.60 10.14
CA PRO A 62 8.10 9.48 9.41
C PRO A 62 8.06 8.40 8.33
N LEU A 63 7.17 7.41 8.48
CA LEU A 63 6.96 6.32 7.52
C LEU A 63 6.68 6.89 6.13
N MET A 64 5.64 7.71 6.00
CA MET A 64 5.22 8.26 4.70
C MET A 64 6.13 9.38 4.21
N ARG A 65 6.76 10.13 5.11
CA ARG A 65 7.82 11.08 4.77
C ARG A 65 9.00 10.39 4.11
N PHE A 66 9.40 9.22 4.62
CA PHE A 66 10.45 8.42 4.01
C PHE A 66 10.03 7.93 2.62
N VAL A 67 8.79 7.43 2.46
CA VAL A 67 8.25 7.02 1.14
C VAL A 67 8.38 8.15 0.11
N ALA A 68 7.89 9.35 0.41
CA ALA A 68 7.96 10.50 -0.51
C ALA A 68 9.41 10.85 -0.89
N ARG A 69 10.32 10.86 0.09
CA ARG A 69 11.75 11.13 -0.15
C ARG A 69 12.43 10.03 -0.95
N TRP A 70 12.06 8.78 -0.73
CA TRP A 70 12.58 7.64 -1.48
C TRP A 70 12.14 7.74 -2.95
N LEU A 71 10.85 7.96 -3.22
CA LEU A 71 10.33 8.12 -4.59
C LEU A 71 11.05 9.24 -5.34
N LYS A 72 11.26 10.40 -4.71
CA LYS A 72 11.99 11.52 -5.31
C LYS A 72 13.46 11.21 -5.63
N ARG A 73 14.13 10.37 -4.82
CA ARG A 73 15.54 10.01 -5.03
C ARG A 73 15.73 8.93 -6.10
N HIS A 74 14.78 8.01 -6.21
CA HIS A 74 14.86 6.82 -7.06
C HIS A 74 14.11 6.94 -8.39
N VAL A 75 13.74 8.17 -8.80
CA VAL A 75 13.11 8.44 -10.10
C VAL A 75 13.84 7.74 -11.26
N PRO A 76 13.16 6.88 -12.03
CA PRO A 76 13.72 6.23 -13.21
C PRO A 76 14.08 7.25 -14.31
N ARG A 77 15.36 7.60 -14.43
CA ARG A 77 15.82 8.71 -15.31
C ARG A 77 15.58 8.48 -16.79
N ASN A 78 15.41 7.23 -17.23
CA ASN A 78 15.15 6.84 -18.61
C ASN A 78 13.64 6.79 -18.96
N ARG A 79 12.75 7.16 -18.04
CA ARG A 79 11.29 7.08 -18.22
C ARG A 79 10.64 8.43 -18.40
N SER A 80 10.86 9.06 -19.56
CA SER A 80 10.31 10.40 -19.87
C SER A 80 9.06 10.38 -20.75
N ARG A 81 8.59 9.20 -21.17
CA ARG A 81 7.38 9.05 -22.00
C ARG A 81 6.15 8.92 -21.11
N ALA A 82 5.28 9.92 -21.14
CA ALA A 82 3.96 9.83 -20.54
C ALA A 82 3.00 9.00 -21.41
N ALA A 83 2.08 8.30 -20.77
CA ALA A 83 0.92 7.63 -21.36
C ALA A 83 -0.33 7.97 -20.52
N PHE A 84 -1.51 7.84 -21.12
CA PHE A 84 -2.76 7.83 -20.36
C PHE A 84 -2.86 6.47 -19.65
N ILE A 85 -2.76 6.49 -18.34
CA ILE A 85 -2.77 5.30 -17.49
C ILE A 85 -4.02 5.28 -16.64
N ASN A 86 -4.62 4.11 -16.44
CA ASN A 86 -5.61 3.88 -15.42
C ASN A 86 -4.95 3.23 -14.19
N GLY A 87 -4.63 4.03 -13.18
CA GLY A 87 -3.90 3.56 -12.00
C GLY A 87 -4.64 2.45 -11.24
N ASP A 88 -5.97 2.46 -11.27
CA ASP A 88 -6.78 1.39 -10.69
C ASP A 88 -7.03 0.22 -11.67
N ALA A 89 -5.92 -0.36 -12.12
CA ALA A 89 -5.93 -1.41 -13.14
C ALA A 89 -6.68 -2.67 -12.67
N GLY A 90 -7.36 -3.35 -13.60
CA GLY A 90 -8.06 -4.62 -13.35
C GLY A 90 -9.59 -4.48 -13.25
N GLN A 91 -10.14 -3.28 -13.44
CA GLN A 91 -11.56 -3.00 -13.46
C GLN A 91 -12.12 -3.05 -14.89
N PHE A 92 -12.73 -4.17 -15.28
CA PHE A 92 -13.32 -4.35 -16.61
C PHE A 92 -14.53 -5.29 -16.58
N MET A 93 -15.40 -5.14 -17.59
CA MET A 93 -16.50 -6.05 -17.86
C MET A 93 -16.13 -7.03 -18.97
N PHE A 94 -16.65 -8.26 -18.91
CA PHE A 94 -16.47 -9.25 -19.96
C PHE A 94 -17.75 -10.07 -20.19
N GLU A 95 -17.94 -10.54 -21.42
CA GLU A 95 -19.00 -11.46 -21.81
C GLU A 95 -18.37 -12.66 -22.53
N GLY A 96 -18.61 -13.87 -22.00
CA GLY A 96 -17.94 -15.08 -22.47
C GLY A 96 -16.43 -14.99 -22.28
N ASN A 97 -15.70 -14.93 -23.40
CA ASN A 97 -14.25 -14.80 -23.45
C ASN A 97 -13.79 -13.44 -23.98
N ARG A 98 -14.66 -12.42 -23.96
CA ARG A 98 -14.38 -11.09 -24.53
C ARG A 98 -14.51 -9.97 -23.52
N VAL A 99 -13.54 -9.06 -23.46
CA VAL A 99 -13.65 -7.81 -22.69
C VAL A 99 -14.58 -6.84 -23.42
N THR A 100 -15.60 -6.33 -22.72
CA THR A 100 -16.64 -5.46 -23.29
C THR A 100 -16.49 -3.99 -22.92
N GLY A 101 -15.76 -3.68 -21.84
CA GLY A 101 -15.48 -2.31 -21.46
C GLY A 101 -14.57 -2.21 -20.24
N LEU A 102 -13.77 -1.15 -20.20
CA LEU A 102 -13.09 -0.71 -18.99
C LEU A 102 -14.03 0.17 -18.17
N ILE A 103 -13.92 0.11 -16.85
CA ILE A 103 -14.66 0.96 -15.93
C ILE A 103 -13.69 1.61 -14.95
N ASP A 104 -14.21 2.54 -14.16
CA ASP A 104 -13.50 3.15 -13.04
C ASP A 104 -12.20 3.87 -13.43
N PHE A 105 -12.36 5.05 -14.03
CA PHE A 105 -11.27 5.93 -14.48
C PHE A 105 -10.95 7.03 -13.45
N GLU A 106 -11.44 6.96 -12.21
CA GLU A 106 -11.28 8.04 -11.22
C GLU A 106 -9.82 8.24 -10.78
N MET A 107 -9.02 7.17 -10.87
CA MET A 107 -7.58 7.17 -10.60
C MET A 107 -6.73 7.24 -11.87
N SER A 108 -7.33 7.61 -13.01
CA SER A 108 -6.58 7.77 -14.25
C SER A 108 -5.72 9.02 -14.23
N ALA A 109 -4.52 8.92 -14.81
CA ALA A 109 -3.53 9.98 -14.83
C ALA A 109 -2.70 9.91 -16.12
N PHE A 110 -1.86 10.92 -16.34
CA PHE A 110 -0.75 10.79 -17.28
C PHE A 110 0.49 10.34 -16.52
N GLY A 111 1.16 9.29 -16.97
CA GLY A 111 2.33 8.78 -16.25
C GLY A 111 3.08 7.71 -17.02
N ASP A 112 4.03 7.08 -16.33
CA ASP A 112 4.73 5.91 -16.86
C ASP A 112 3.76 4.73 -16.99
N PRO A 113 3.65 4.06 -18.17
CA PRO A 113 2.92 2.80 -18.33
C PRO A 113 3.19 1.74 -17.25
N ALA A 114 4.42 1.69 -16.74
CA ALA A 114 4.80 0.76 -15.68
C ALA A 114 4.02 0.98 -14.38
N ALA A 115 3.49 2.19 -14.16
CA ALA A 115 2.65 2.52 -13.01
C ALA A 115 1.32 1.75 -13.01
N GLU A 116 0.67 1.64 -14.17
CA GLU A 116 -0.57 0.87 -14.33
C GLU A 116 -0.32 -0.63 -14.13
N LEU A 117 0.76 -1.15 -14.72
CA LEU A 117 1.17 -2.55 -14.52
C LEU A 117 1.48 -2.86 -13.05
N ALA A 118 2.13 -1.93 -12.34
CA ALA A 118 2.37 -2.08 -10.90
C ALA A 118 1.08 -2.04 -10.08
N GLY A 119 0.10 -1.22 -10.48
CA GLY A 119 -1.24 -1.17 -9.87
C GLY A 119 -1.95 -2.52 -9.92
N MET A 120 -1.79 -3.27 -11.01
CA MET A 120 -2.32 -4.65 -11.13
C MET A 120 -1.84 -5.59 -10.01
N ARG A 121 -0.61 -5.41 -9.48
CA ARG A 121 -0.11 -6.26 -8.38
C ARG A 121 -0.93 -6.10 -7.12
N LEU A 122 -1.28 -4.85 -6.79
CA LEU A 122 -2.12 -4.57 -5.65
C LEU A 122 -3.53 -5.09 -5.90
N ARG A 123 -4.09 -4.85 -7.09
CA ARG A 123 -5.44 -5.29 -7.43
C ARG A 123 -5.60 -6.81 -7.40
N ASP A 124 -4.56 -7.56 -7.76
CA ASP A 124 -4.55 -9.03 -7.69
C ASP A 124 -4.87 -9.59 -6.29
N THR A 125 -4.65 -8.80 -5.23
CA THR A 125 -5.00 -9.21 -3.86
C THR A 125 -6.50 -9.29 -3.60
N SER A 126 -7.31 -8.56 -4.38
CA SER A 126 -8.78 -8.60 -4.30
C SER A 126 -9.43 -9.22 -5.53
N GLU A 127 -8.85 -9.02 -6.72
CA GLU A 127 -9.35 -9.49 -8.01
C GLU A 127 -8.29 -10.39 -8.68
N PRO A 128 -8.43 -11.72 -8.71
CA PRO A 128 -7.35 -12.61 -9.13
C PRO A 128 -7.03 -12.47 -10.64
N LEU A 129 -5.97 -11.73 -10.95
CA LEU A 129 -5.50 -11.43 -12.30
C LEU A 129 -4.58 -12.53 -12.85
N GLY A 130 -4.36 -13.62 -12.11
CA GLY A 130 -3.56 -14.76 -12.57
C GLY A 130 -2.06 -14.43 -12.60
N ASN A 131 -1.31 -14.98 -13.54
CA ASN A 131 0.15 -14.82 -13.56
C ASN A 131 0.56 -13.44 -14.11
N LEU A 132 0.82 -12.49 -13.21
CA LEU A 132 1.17 -11.11 -13.58
C LEU A 132 2.47 -11.03 -14.38
N SER A 133 3.47 -11.85 -14.07
CA SER A 133 4.73 -11.86 -14.84
C SER A 133 4.51 -12.24 -16.31
N ALA A 134 3.62 -13.22 -16.56
CA ALA A 134 3.28 -13.60 -17.93
C ALA A 134 2.48 -12.51 -18.65
N LEU A 135 1.59 -11.81 -17.94
CA LEU A 135 0.86 -10.65 -18.49
C LEU A 135 1.80 -9.50 -18.83
N TYR A 136 2.83 -9.26 -18.02
CA TYR A 136 3.86 -8.28 -18.33
C TYR A 136 4.68 -8.69 -19.55
N ASP A 137 5.09 -9.96 -19.68
CA ASP A 137 5.78 -10.45 -20.88
C ASP A 137 4.91 -10.24 -22.13
N PHE A 138 3.60 -10.43 -22.03
CA PHE A 138 2.67 -10.21 -23.12
C PHE A 138 2.53 -8.72 -23.46
N TYR A 139 2.39 -7.86 -22.45
CA TYR A 139 2.37 -6.40 -22.64
C TYR A 139 3.64 -5.89 -23.34
N GLU A 140 4.82 -6.37 -22.95
CA GLU A 140 6.09 -5.97 -23.55
C GLU A 140 6.19 -6.39 -25.03
N LYS A 141 5.66 -7.58 -25.39
CA LYS A 141 5.59 -8.04 -26.78
C LYS A 141 4.69 -7.15 -27.64
N LEU A 142 3.57 -6.68 -27.09
CA LEU A 142 2.61 -5.82 -27.80
C LEU A 142 3.12 -4.38 -27.94
N SER A 143 3.70 -3.83 -26.87
CA SER A 143 4.08 -2.42 -26.79
C SER A 143 5.51 -2.13 -27.26
N GLY A 144 6.39 -3.15 -27.25
CA GLY A 144 7.84 -2.97 -27.44
C GLY A 144 8.55 -2.26 -26.27
N ASP A 145 7.84 -1.90 -25.21
CA ASP A 145 8.37 -1.21 -24.04
C ASP A 145 8.89 -2.23 -23.02
N ARG A 146 10.19 -2.25 -22.73
CA ARG A 146 10.78 -3.18 -21.74
C ARG A 146 10.56 -2.68 -20.33
N ILE A 147 9.97 -3.53 -19.49
CA ILE A 147 9.57 -3.23 -18.13
C ILE A 147 10.38 -4.10 -17.15
N THR A 148 11.48 -3.52 -16.65
CA THR A 148 12.41 -4.21 -15.75
C THR A 148 11.78 -4.43 -14.37
N LYS A 149 12.31 -5.40 -13.62
CA LYS A 149 11.92 -5.60 -12.21
C LYS A 149 12.05 -4.31 -11.41
N GLN A 150 13.20 -3.62 -11.49
CA GLN A 150 13.43 -2.38 -10.74
C GLN A 150 12.38 -1.30 -11.05
N LEU A 151 11.96 -1.17 -12.31
CA LEU A 151 10.94 -0.21 -12.69
C LEU A 151 9.57 -0.55 -12.09
N ILE A 152 9.15 -1.81 -12.16
CA ILE A 152 7.89 -2.26 -11.52
C ILE A 152 7.95 -2.09 -10.01
N GLU A 153 9.06 -2.43 -9.35
CA GLU A 153 9.18 -2.28 -7.89
C GLU A 153 9.16 -0.80 -7.48
N TYR A 154 9.77 0.10 -8.26
CA TYR A 154 9.65 1.55 -8.02
C TYR A 154 8.18 2.01 -8.06
N HIS A 155 7.46 1.61 -9.11
CA HIS A 155 6.05 1.98 -9.25
C HIS A 155 5.13 1.25 -8.26
N THR A 156 5.48 0.04 -7.85
CA THR A 156 4.76 -0.69 -6.78
C THR A 156 4.92 0.06 -5.46
N ALA A 157 6.13 0.51 -5.15
CA ALA A 157 6.38 1.34 -3.97
C ALA A 157 5.56 2.64 -4.01
N GLY A 158 5.53 3.33 -5.16
CA GLY A 158 4.73 4.54 -5.35
C GLY A 158 3.23 4.31 -5.20
N PHE A 159 2.69 3.32 -5.89
CA PHE A 159 1.26 3.01 -5.90
C PHE A 159 0.76 2.53 -4.53
N CYS A 160 1.49 1.62 -3.89
CA CYS A 160 1.17 1.20 -2.52
C CYS A 160 1.33 2.37 -1.53
N GLY A 161 2.28 3.28 -1.77
CA GLY A 161 2.49 4.48 -0.99
C GLY A 161 1.30 5.45 -1.02
N VAL A 162 0.59 5.58 -2.14
CA VAL A 162 -0.63 6.41 -2.25
C VAL A 162 -1.66 6.05 -1.19
N ASN A 163 -1.90 4.76 -0.99
CA ASN A 163 -2.83 4.29 0.05
C ASN A 163 -2.35 4.68 1.45
N GLY A 164 -1.05 4.59 1.72
CA GLY A 164 -0.47 5.09 2.97
C GLY A 164 -0.70 6.59 3.17
N PHE A 165 -0.49 7.41 2.13
CA PHE A 165 -0.72 8.86 2.20
C PHE A 165 -2.18 9.22 2.52
N MET A 166 -3.14 8.43 2.04
CA MET A 166 -4.56 8.72 2.25
C MET A 166 -5.13 8.11 3.54
N LEU A 167 -4.65 6.94 3.96
CA LEU A 167 -5.29 6.14 5.00
C LEU A 167 -4.65 6.28 6.38
N TRP A 168 -3.33 6.52 6.48
CA TRP A 168 -2.70 6.73 7.79
C TRP A 168 -3.29 7.90 8.59
N PRO A 169 -3.69 9.04 7.98
CA PRO A 169 -4.38 10.11 8.71
C PRO A 169 -5.69 9.66 9.38
N LEU A 170 -6.40 8.69 8.79
CA LEU A 170 -7.66 8.16 9.35
C LEU A 170 -7.45 7.38 10.65
N ALA A 171 -6.22 6.92 10.93
CA ALA A 171 -5.88 6.34 12.23
C ALA A 171 -5.97 7.36 13.39
N PHE A 172 -5.93 8.67 13.08
CA PHE A 172 -5.95 9.75 14.06
C PHE A 172 -7.22 10.58 14.02
N SER A 173 -7.83 10.69 12.84
CA SER A 173 -9.02 11.51 12.62
C SER A 173 -9.97 10.80 11.65
N SER A 174 -10.75 9.84 12.17
CA SER A 174 -11.83 9.16 11.45
C SER A 174 -13.22 9.64 11.90
N THR A 175 -14.21 9.56 11.01
CA THR A 175 -15.63 9.73 11.37
C THR A 175 -16.23 8.41 11.88
N ARG A 176 -17.44 8.47 12.45
CA ARG A 176 -18.13 7.28 12.97
C ARG A 176 -18.56 6.31 11.86
N GLU A 177 -18.83 6.83 10.68
CA GLU A 177 -19.35 6.09 9.51
C GLU A 177 -18.24 5.30 8.80
N GLN A 178 -16.98 5.68 9.03
CA GLN A 178 -15.83 5.04 8.44
C GLN A 178 -15.50 3.72 9.13
N ASP A 179 -15.22 2.68 8.33
CA ASP A 179 -14.73 1.41 8.85
C ASP A 179 -13.25 1.52 9.23
N TYR A 180 -13.03 1.91 10.49
CA TYR A 180 -11.70 2.10 11.05
C TYR A 180 -10.80 0.87 10.87
N MET A 181 -11.35 -0.33 11.07
CA MET A 181 -10.55 -1.55 11.00
C MET A 181 -10.21 -1.94 9.57
N ALA A 182 -11.12 -1.74 8.62
CA ALA A 182 -10.81 -1.94 7.21
C ALA A 182 -9.69 -0.99 6.75
N TYR A 183 -9.78 0.30 7.09
CA TYR A 183 -8.77 1.29 6.70
C TYR A 183 -7.43 1.09 7.40
N MET A 184 -7.42 0.76 8.69
CA MET A 184 -6.18 0.46 9.41
C MET A 184 -5.45 -0.75 8.79
N GLN A 185 -6.20 -1.81 8.46
CA GLN A 185 -5.62 -3.01 7.85
C GLN A 185 -5.07 -2.73 6.47
N PHE A 186 -5.82 -1.98 5.67
CA PHE A 186 -5.36 -1.61 4.34
C PHE A 186 -4.16 -0.64 4.38
N ALA A 187 -4.10 0.30 5.32
CA ALA A 187 -2.95 1.18 5.54
C ALA A 187 -1.67 0.39 5.89
N VAL A 188 -1.79 -0.58 6.81
CA VAL A 188 -0.66 -1.44 7.20
C VAL A 188 -0.21 -2.34 6.04
N ALA A 189 -1.14 -3.03 5.39
CA ALA A 189 -0.83 -3.97 4.31
C ALA A 189 -0.16 -3.27 3.12
N THR A 190 -0.73 -2.16 2.66
CA THR A 190 -0.18 -1.40 1.53
C THR A 190 1.17 -0.76 1.89
N SER A 191 1.35 -0.29 3.12
CA SER A 191 2.66 0.19 3.58
C SER A 191 3.70 -0.94 3.59
N ARG A 192 3.34 -2.16 4.02
CA ARG A 192 4.25 -3.31 3.96
C ARG A 192 4.69 -3.60 2.53
N TRP A 193 3.74 -3.65 1.61
CA TRP A 193 4.04 -3.92 0.20
C TRP A 193 4.90 -2.80 -0.41
N CYS A 194 4.66 -1.55 -0.02
CA CYS A 194 5.49 -0.40 -0.40
C CYS A 194 6.95 -0.62 0.02
N PHE A 195 7.20 -0.93 1.30
CA PHE A 195 8.55 -1.13 1.82
C PHE A 195 9.23 -2.39 1.29
N LYS A 196 8.47 -3.46 1.06
CA LYS A 196 8.97 -4.66 0.38
C LYS A 196 9.40 -4.36 -1.05
N ALA A 197 8.62 -3.57 -1.79
CA ALA A 197 8.97 -3.14 -3.14
C ALA A 197 10.23 -2.24 -3.15
N MET A 198 10.39 -1.34 -2.17
CA MET A 198 11.64 -0.57 -2.02
C MET A 198 12.84 -1.48 -1.76
N ALA A 199 12.68 -2.51 -0.94
CA ALA A 199 13.73 -3.48 -0.67
C ALA A 199 14.11 -4.27 -1.94
N GLU A 200 13.11 -4.79 -2.67
CA GLU A 200 13.30 -5.52 -3.94
C GLU A 200 13.92 -4.64 -5.03
N HIS A 201 13.55 -3.37 -5.10
CA HIS A 201 14.17 -2.39 -6.01
C HIS A 201 15.67 -2.22 -5.69
N GLY A 202 16.03 -2.10 -4.41
CA GLY A 202 17.40 -1.91 -3.94
C GLY A 202 18.22 -3.20 -3.78
N GLY A 203 17.65 -4.38 -4.03
CA GLY A 203 18.31 -5.66 -3.78
C GLY A 203 18.58 -5.94 -2.29
N ILE A 204 17.74 -5.42 -1.40
CA ILE A 204 17.88 -5.54 0.06
C ILE A 204 17.12 -6.78 0.52
N THR A 205 17.80 -7.68 1.24
CA THR A 205 17.15 -8.80 1.93
C THR A 205 16.65 -8.35 3.29
N LEU A 206 15.33 -8.40 3.48
CA LEU A 206 14.68 -8.05 4.75
C LEU A 206 14.77 -9.20 5.74
N SER A 207 15.01 -8.87 7.02
CA SER A 207 14.83 -9.80 8.15
C SER A 207 13.54 -9.49 8.90
N ASP A 208 12.75 -10.50 9.24
CA ASP A 208 11.57 -10.31 10.10
C ASP A 208 11.98 -10.06 11.56
N PRO A 209 11.28 -9.17 12.29
CA PRO A 209 11.51 -8.97 13.71
C PRO A 209 10.99 -10.17 14.52
N PRO A 210 11.41 -10.31 15.79
CA PRO A 210 10.82 -11.28 16.71
C PRO A 210 9.30 -11.13 16.82
N THR A 211 8.60 -12.26 16.98
CA THR A 211 7.16 -12.26 17.24
C THR A 211 6.86 -11.58 18.58
N PRO A 212 5.89 -10.64 18.64
CA PRO A 212 5.55 -9.99 19.90
C PRO A 212 5.08 -10.98 20.97
N VAL A 213 5.55 -10.77 22.20
CA VAL A 213 5.29 -11.63 23.35
C VAL A 213 4.05 -11.14 24.11
N ALA A 214 3.18 -12.04 24.55
CA ALA A 214 2.03 -11.68 25.37
C ALA A 214 2.52 -11.14 26.73
N THR A 215 2.19 -9.89 27.02
CA THR A 215 2.42 -9.20 28.29
C THR A 215 1.13 -8.47 28.66
N PRO A 216 0.10 -9.20 29.14
CA PRO A 216 -1.21 -8.61 29.39
C PRO A 216 -1.16 -7.47 30.40
N MET A 217 -1.79 -6.35 30.07
CA MET A 217 -1.88 -5.18 30.94
C MET A 217 -3.27 -5.08 31.60
N GLY A 218 -3.28 -4.74 32.90
CA GLY A 218 -4.51 -4.51 33.65
C GLY A 218 -5.44 -5.73 33.69
N PHE A 219 -6.74 -5.51 33.44
CA PHE A 219 -7.76 -6.55 33.45
C PHE A 219 -8.07 -7.05 32.03
N GLU A 220 -7.17 -7.83 31.42
CA GLU A 220 -7.32 -8.36 30.04
C GLU A 220 -8.68 -9.06 29.80
N HIS A 221 -9.21 -9.74 30.82
CA HIS A 221 -10.52 -10.39 30.74
C HIS A 221 -11.66 -9.42 30.41
N ALA A 222 -11.58 -8.16 30.84
CA ALA A 222 -12.57 -7.15 30.49
C ALA A 222 -12.63 -6.89 28.98
N GLY A 223 -11.48 -6.86 28.30
CA GLY A 223 -11.42 -6.75 26.84
C GLY A 223 -12.01 -7.98 26.14
N ARG A 224 -11.70 -9.20 26.63
CA ARG A 224 -12.31 -10.45 26.12
C ARG A 224 -13.82 -10.46 26.29
N HIS A 225 -14.31 -9.98 27.43
CA HIS A 225 -15.74 -9.86 27.71
C HIS A 225 -16.40 -8.86 26.75
N LEU A 226 -15.80 -7.69 26.53
CA LEU A 226 -16.32 -6.66 25.62
C LEU A 226 -16.49 -7.19 24.19
N VAL A 227 -15.51 -7.93 23.64
CA VAL A 227 -15.62 -8.51 22.29
C VAL A 227 -16.82 -9.47 22.21
N ARG A 228 -17.01 -10.34 23.21
CA ARG A 228 -18.16 -11.27 23.26
C ARG A 228 -19.47 -10.51 23.37
N GLN A 229 -19.53 -9.55 24.28
CA GLN A 229 -20.73 -8.76 24.52
C GLN A 229 -21.18 -8.02 23.26
N ILE A 230 -20.26 -7.41 22.50
CA ILE A 230 -20.60 -6.76 21.23
C ILE A 230 -21.15 -7.77 20.22
N ARG A 231 -20.51 -8.94 20.08
CA ARG A 231 -20.97 -9.99 19.14
C ARG A 231 -22.33 -10.57 19.51
N ASP A 232 -22.65 -10.65 20.79
CA ASP A 232 -23.93 -11.17 21.28
C ASP A 232 -25.08 -10.17 21.13
N LEU A 233 -24.80 -8.90 20.76
CA LEU A 233 -25.85 -7.92 20.50
C LEU A 233 -26.71 -8.34 19.28
N PRO A 234 -28.04 -8.15 19.35
CA PRO A 234 -28.92 -8.46 18.24
C PRO A 234 -28.68 -7.50 17.07
N ALA A 235 -28.70 -8.03 15.85
CA ALA A 235 -28.64 -7.27 14.61
C ALA A 235 -29.96 -7.43 13.83
N ALA A 236 -30.62 -6.32 13.51
CA ALA A 236 -31.94 -6.34 12.86
C ALA A 236 -31.87 -6.60 11.34
N ASN A 237 -30.73 -6.36 10.72
CA ASN A 237 -30.49 -6.52 9.27
C ASN A 237 -28.99 -6.62 9.00
N THR A 238 -28.62 -6.85 7.73
CA THR A 238 -27.23 -7.01 7.29
C THR A 238 -26.34 -5.79 7.60
N ASN A 239 -26.86 -4.57 7.49
CA ASN A 239 -26.08 -3.37 7.80
C ASN A 239 -25.80 -3.25 9.31
N ALA A 240 -26.78 -3.59 10.15
CA ALA A 240 -26.61 -3.64 11.60
C ALA A 240 -25.64 -4.76 12.01
N ASP A 241 -25.67 -5.89 11.32
CA ASP A 241 -24.74 -7.01 11.53
C ASP A 241 -23.31 -6.60 11.17
N TYR A 242 -23.13 -5.97 10.01
CA TYR A 242 -21.84 -5.41 9.60
C TYR A 242 -21.29 -4.40 10.61
N ALA A 243 -22.12 -3.45 11.08
CA ALA A 243 -21.72 -2.47 12.07
C ALA A 243 -21.33 -3.12 13.41
N ARG A 244 -22.04 -4.17 13.84
CA ARG A 244 -21.71 -4.95 15.03
C ARG A 244 -20.36 -5.67 14.88
N GLU A 245 -20.12 -6.33 13.74
CA GLU A 245 -18.85 -7.02 13.49
C GLU A 245 -17.67 -6.05 13.38
N SER A 246 -17.87 -4.89 12.74
CA SER A 246 -16.85 -3.83 12.70
C SER A 246 -16.51 -3.31 14.10
N ALA A 247 -17.52 -3.09 14.96
CA ALA A 247 -17.29 -2.71 16.36
C ALA A 247 -16.58 -3.80 17.16
N ALA A 248 -16.94 -5.08 16.96
CA ALA A 248 -16.27 -6.20 17.60
C ALA A 248 -14.81 -6.35 17.13
N ALA A 249 -14.53 -6.09 15.86
CA ALA A 249 -13.18 -6.08 15.29
C ALA A 249 -12.31 -4.99 15.92
N LEU A 250 -12.86 -3.78 16.11
CA LEU A 250 -12.16 -2.69 16.79
C LEU A 250 -11.88 -3.03 18.26
N ALA A 251 -12.86 -3.60 18.97
CA ALA A 251 -12.66 -4.07 20.34
C ALA A 251 -11.60 -5.19 20.42
N GLN A 252 -11.58 -6.09 19.43
CA GLN A 252 -10.56 -7.13 19.30
C GLN A 252 -9.17 -6.54 19.08
N TYR A 253 -9.04 -5.50 18.25
CA TYR A 253 -7.78 -4.78 18.06
C TYR A 253 -7.28 -4.11 19.36
N GLN A 254 -8.19 -3.49 20.13
CA GLN A 254 -7.83 -2.95 21.44
C GLN A 254 -7.41 -4.05 22.42
N LEU A 255 -8.05 -5.22 22.40
CA LEU A 255 -7.62 -6.37 23.17
C LEU A 255 -6.22 -6.85 22.76
N ARG A 256 -5.89 -6.84 21.46
CA ARG A 256 -4.54 -7.17 20.97
C ARG A 256 -3.50 -6.20 21.54
N TRP A 257 -3.79 -4.91 21.60
CA TRP A 257 -2.93 -3.93 22.27
C TRP A 257 -2.82 -4.16 23.79
N LEU A 258 -3.91 -4.53 24.47
CA LEU A 258 -3.85 -4.88 25.90
C LEU A 258 -2.97 -6.10 26.17
N THR A 259 -2.97 -7.08 25.26
CA THR A 259 -2.19 -8.33 25.41
C THR A 259 -0.73 -8.19 24.96
N TYR A 260 -0.46 -7.49 23.85
CA TYR A 260 0.86 -7.48 23.20
C TYR A 260 1.50 -6.08 23.10
N GLY A 261 0.75 -5.02 23.39
CA GLY A 261 1.20 -3.64 23.16
C GLY A 261 2.46 -3.26 23.93
N ALA A 262 2.65 -3.79 25.14
CA ALA A 262 3.84 -3.51 25.94
C ALA A 262 5.12 -4.08 25.29
N SER A 263 5.08 -5.30 24.75
CA SER A 263 6.23 -5.89 24.08
C SER A 263 6.49 -5.23 22.72
N VAL A 264 5.42 -4.94 21.96
CA VAL A 264 5.53 -4.19 20.69
C VAL A 264 6.19 -2.83 20.91
N LEU A 265 5.70 -2.04 21.86
CA LEU A 265 6.23 -0.72 22.13
C LEU A 265 7.69 -0.79 22.61
N ALA A 266 8.03 -1.75 23.47
CA ALA A 266 9.41 -1.93 23.91
C ALA A 266 10.35 -2.18 22.72
N ASP A 267 10.00 -3.13 21.85
CA ASP A 267 10.79 -3.48 20.67
C ASP A 267 10.91 -2.33 19.66
N ASP A 268 9.84 -1.56 19.45
CA ASP A 268 9.85 -0.40 18.55
C ASP A 268 10.77 0.72 19.09
N LEU A 269 10.78 0.94 20.41
CA LEU A 269 11.69 1.87 21.05
C LEU A 269 13.16 1.41 20.97
N ASP A 270 13.40 0.10 21.09
CA ASP A 270 14.70 -0.53 20.87
C ASP A 270 15.20 -0.38 19.42
N ASP A 271 14.32 -0.62 18.44
CA ASP A 271 14.62 -0.42 17.02
C ASP A 271 14.93 1.05 16.71
N CYS A 272 14.18 2.00 17.30
CA CYS A 272 14.44 3.42 17.14
C CYS A 272 15.79 3.82 17.75
N GLN A 273 16.15 3.29 18.92
CA GLN A 273 17.45 3.51 19.53
C GLN A 273 18.59 2.98 18.67
N ARG A 274 18.45 1.78 18.10
CA ARG A 274 19.45 1.19 17.18
C ARG A 274 19.65 2.05 15.92
N LEU A 275 18.59 2.65 15.41
CA LEU A 275 18.66 3.49 14.22
C LEU A 275 19.26 4.88 14.53
N THR A 276 18.72 5.55 15.55
CA THR A 276 18.96 6.99 15.82
C THR A 276 20.03 7.24 16.89
N GLY A 277 20.44 6.21 17.63
CA GLY A 277 21.39 6.29 18.75
C GLY A 277 20.76 6.71 20.09
N LYS A 278 19.49 7.11 20.13
CA LYS A 278 18.81 7.57 21.34
C LYS A 278 17.49 6.81 21.55
N ARG A 279 17.30 6.26 22.75
CA ARG A 279 16.02 5.62 23.10
C ARG A 279 14.95 6.69 23.34
N PRO A 280 13.80 6.63 22.66
CA PRO A 280 12.68 7.49 22.98
C PRO A 280 11.96 7.06 24.27
N ASN A 281 11.22 8.00 24.88
CA ASN A 281 10.47 7.78 26.13
C ASN A 281 9.05 7.25 25.92
N GLY A 282 8.63 7.02 24.67
CA GLY A 282 7.29 6.57 24.31
C GLY A 282 7.03 6.73 22.82
N GLN A 283 5.82 6.36 22.38
CA GLN A 283 5.45 6.34 20.97
C GLN A 283 5.54 7.71 20.29
N ASP A 284 5.04 8.77 20.93
CA ASP A 284 5.06 10.12 20.34
C ASP A 284 6.50 10.66 20.21
N ASP A 285 7.34 10.43 21.22
CA ASP A 285 8.76 10.79 21.21
C ASP A 285 9.53 10.00 20.13
N MET A 286 9.19 8.71 19.95
CA MET A 286 9.73 7.87 18.88
C MET A 286 9.40 8.43 17.50
N MET A 287 8.13 8.79 17.24
CA MET A 287 7.73 9.36 15.95
C MET A 287 8.44 10.69 15.67
N GLN A 288 8.65 11.53 16.69
CA GLN A 288 9.41 12.79 16.56
C GLN A 288 10.90 12.56 16.27
N HIS A 289 11.55 11.63 16.97
CA HIS A 289 12.94 11.26 16.71
C HIS A 289 13.13 10.72 15.29
N LEU A 290 12.24 9.81 14.86
CA LEU A 290 12.28 9.23 13.52
C LEU A 290 12.00 10.27 12.43
N GLU A 291 11.05 11.20 12.63
CA GLU A 291 10.80 12.31 11.70
C GLU A 291 12.06 13.15 11.51
N SER A 292 12.70 13.53 12.62
CA SER A 292 13.94 14.30 12.61
C SER A 292 15.07 13.56 11.88
N TYR A 293 15.16 12.23 12.07
CA TYR A 293 16.14 11.39 11.38
C TYR A 293 15.88 11.32 9.87
N VAL A 294 14.64 11.03 9.46
CA VAL A 294 14.24 10.86 8.06
C VAL A 294 14.47 12.14 7.23
N VAL A 295 14.23 13.32 7.81
CA VAL A 295 14.45 14.62 7.13
C VAL A 295 15.90 14.80 6.69
N HIS A 296 16.86 14.30 7.48
CA HIS A 296 18.30 14.45 7.22
C HIS A 296 18.93 13.22 6.55
N ALA A 297 18.21 12.09 6.47
CA ALA A 297 18.69 10.87 5.86
C ALA A 297 18.92 11.03 4.34
N ASP A 298 20.06 10.51 3.86
CA ASP A 298 20.40 10.40 2.45
C ASP A 298 20.23 8.95 1.93
N ALA A 299 20.60 8.69 0.67
CA ALA A 299 20.44 7.37 0.04
C ALA A 299 21.23 6.24 0.74
N ARG A 300 22.28 6.56 1.52
CA ARG A 300 23.07 5.56 2.25
C ARG A 300 22.30 4.97 3.42
N GLU A 301 21.30 5.69 3.92
CA GLU A 301 20.45 5.28 5.03
C GLU A 301 19.23 4.46 4.58
N ASP A 302 18.98 4.36 3.27
CA ASP A 302 17.76 3.72 2.75
C ASP A 302 17.59 2.29 3.22
N ALA A 303 18.64 1.47 3.17
CA ALA A 303 18.55 0.08 3.61
C ALA A 303 18.21 -0.04 5.11
N ARG A 304 18.78 0.84 5.95
CA ARG A 304 18.51 0.85 7.40
C ARG A 304 17.10 1.32 7.71
N LEU A 305 16.62 2.35 7.01
CA LEU A 305 15.26 2.87 7.16
C LEU A 305 14.20 1.91 6.65
N ILE A 306 14.45 1.27 5.50
CA ILE A 306 13.58 0.23 4.93
C ILE A 306 13.44 -0.92 5.92
N GLN A 307 14.54 -1.42 6.48
CA GLN A 307 14.52 -2.49 7.48
C GLN A 307 13.81 -2.06 8.79
N HIS A 308 14.04 -0.83 9.26
CA HIS A 308 13.40 -0.32 10.46
C HIS A 308 11.87 -0.26 10.32
N PHE A 309 11.37 0.34 9.24
CA PHE A 309 9.95 0.44 8.99
C PHE A 309 9.31 -0.90 8.63
N HIS A 310 10.04 -1.82 7.99
CA HIS A 310 9.61 -3.21 7.84
C HIS A 310 9.33 -3.83 9.21
N ASN A 311 10.26 -3.74 10.16
CA ASN A 311 10.06 -4.28 11.51
C ASN A 311 8.81 -3.70 12.18
N TRP A 312 8.68 -2.36 12.16
CA TRP A 312 7.53 -1.67 12.74
C TRP A 312 6.21 -2.15 12.11
N LEU A 313 6.14 -2.21 10.77
CA LEU A 313 4.97 -2.66 10.03
C LEU A 313 4.63 -4.14 10.28
N ARG A 314 5.63 -5.01 10.46
CA ARG A 314 5.41 -6.43 10.83
C ARG A 314 4.75 -6.55 12.21
N ARG A 315 5.10 -5.68 13.17
CA ARG A 315 4.43 -5.65 14.49
C ARG A 315 3.01 -5.09 14.40
N GLN A 316 2.77 -4.06 13.58
CA GLN A 316 1.42 -3.57 13.34
C GLN A 316 0.53 -4.63 12.68
N ASP A 317 1.05 -5.34 11.66
CA ASP A 317 0.36 -6.43 10.98
C ASP A 317 0.01 -7.56 11.95
N PHE A 318 0.95 -7.94 12.82
CA PHE A 318 0.69 -8.90 13.89
C PHE A 318 -0.49 -8.45 14.74
N LEU A 319 -0.53 -7.21 15.23
CA LEU A 319 -1.62 -6.71 16.08
C LEU A 319 -2.99 -6.81 15.41
N LEU A 320 -3.07 -6.73 14.09
CA LEU A 320 -4.31 -6.82 13.31
C LEU A 320 -4.84 -8.26 13.12
N THR A 321 -4.07 -9.28 13.49
CA THR A 321 -4.47 -10.69 13.38
C THR A 321 -5.82 -10.94 14.05
N GLY A 322 -6.79 -11.44 13.27
CA GLY A 322 -8.13 -11.78 13.75
C GLY A 322 -9.06 -10.60 14.02
N CYS A 323 -8.70 -9.38 13.60
CA CYS A 323 -9.49 -8.17 13.82
C CYS A 323 -10.47 -7.92 12.66
N GLY A 324 -11.43 -8.83 12.46
CA GLY A 324 -12.50 -8.71 11.46
C GLY A 324 -12.15 -9.25 10.07
N PRO A 325 -13.05 -9.12 9.08
CA PRO A 325 -12.89 -9.74 7.75
C PRO A 325 -11.63 -9.31 6.98
N ALA A 326 -11.23 -8.04 7.10
CA ALA A 326 -10.02 -7.51 6.45
C ALA A 326 -8.72 -8.13 7.00
N SER A 327 -8.79 -8.99 8.03
CA SER A 327 -7.64 -9.75 8.54
C SER A 327 -7.06 -10.75 7.55
N SER A 328 -7.74 -10.96 6.41
CA SER A 328 -7.17 -11.62 5.23
C SER A 328 -5.92 -10.94 4.66
N PHE A 329 -5.71 -9.64 4.91
CA PHE A 329 -4.48 -8.95 4.50
C PHE A 329 -3.28 -9.25 5.40
N VAL A 330 -3.50 -9.77 6.62
CA VAL A 330 -2.42 -10.08 7.55
C VAL A 330 -1.55 -11.17 6.97
N GLY A 331 -0.25 -10.88 6.85
CA GLY A 331 0.71 -11.80 6.24
C GLY A 331 0.58 -11.96 4.71
N LEU A 332 -0.40 -11.33 4.06
CA LEU A 332 -0.54 -11.35 2.60
C LEU A 332 0.59 -10.55 1.95
N ASP A 333 1.13 -11.08 0.86
CA ASP A 333 2.15 -10.44 0.04
C ASP A 333 1.73 -10.38 -1.42
N LEU A 334 2.22 -9.36 -2.13
CA LEU A 334 2.03 -9.24 -3.57
C LEU A 334 2.81 -10.33 -4.33
N GLN A 335 2.34 -10.68 -5.53
CA GLN A 335 3.08 -11.58 -6.42
C GLN A 335 4.53 -11.10 -6.63
N VAL A 336 5.46 -12.04 -6.61
CA VAL A 336 6.89 -11.77 -6.80
C VAL A 336 7.15 -11.46 -8.28
N ILE A 337 7.89 -10.39 -8.54
CA ILE A 337 8.37 -10.07 -9.89
C ILE A 337 9.76 -10.69 -10.06
N PRO A 338 9.93 -11.66 -10.97
CA PRO A 338 11.23 -12.26 -11.23
C PRO A 338 12.17 -11.26 -11.90
N ALA A 339 13.47 -11.58 -11.92
CA ALA A 339 14.44 -10.82 -12.70
C ALA A 339 14.05 -10.84 -14.18
N ARG A 340 13.98 -9.66 -14.79
CA ARG A 340 13.58 -9.44 -16.18
C ARG A 340 14.18 -8.14 -16.71
#